data_AF-V9VJM0-F1
#
_entry.id   AF-V9VJM0-F1
#
_cell.length_a   1.000
_cell.length_b   1.000
_cell.length_c   1.000
_cell.angle_alpha   90.00
_cell.angle_beta   90.00
_cell.angle_gamma   90.00
#
_symmetry.space_group_name_H-M   'P 1'
#
loop_
_entity.id
_entity.type
_entity.pdbx_description
1 polymer ?
#
loop_
_entity_poly.entity_id
_entity_poly.type
_entity_poly.pdbx_seq_one_letter_code
_entity_poly.pdbx_strand_id
1 'polypeptide(L)' 'MRLGANEQVVEIETVPTGSLGLDIALGVGGLPRGRIIEIYGPESSGKTTLALHTVAEAQKKGGICAFVDAEH' A
#
# COMPACT_ATOMS: atom_id res chain seq x y z
N MET A 1 -16.27 -16.62 27.50
CA MET A 1 -14.99 -16.06 26.99
C MET A 1 -15.09 -16.02 25.48
N ARG A 2 -14.82 -14.87 24.83
CA ARG A 2 -14.81 -14.77 23.36
C ARG A 2 -13.44 -15.23 22.84
N LEU A 3 -13.40 -16.26 22.00
CA LEU A 3 -12.18 -16.60 21.25
C LEU A 3 -11.80 -15.39 20.37
N GLY A 4 -10.52 -15.01 20.36
CA GLY A 4 -9.98 -13.91 19.55
C GLY A 4 -9.74 -12.58 20.27
N ALA A 5 -10.19 -12.41 21.53
CA ALA A 5 -10.01 -11.15 22.27
C ALA A 5 -8.54 -10.80 22.59
N ASN A 6 -7.63 -11.78 22.49
CA ASN A 6 -6.19 -11.65 22.75
C ASN A 6 -5.34 -12.04 21.53
N GLU A 7 -5.88 -12.00 20.31
CA GLU A 7 -5.00 -12.03 19.14
C GLU A 7 -4.29 -10.69 19.08
N GLN A 8 -3.03 -10.68 19.53
CA GLN A 8 -2.12 -9.57 19.26
C GLN A 8 -2.22 -9.28 17.76
N VAL A 9 -2.68 -8.08 17.41
CA VAL A 9 -2.67 -7.61 16.03
C VAL A 9 -1.25 -7.80 15.55
N VAL A 10 -1.06 -8.75 14.64
CA VAL A 10 0.25 -9.00 14.04
C VAL A 10 0.64 -7.68 13.39
N GLU A 11 1.72 -7.05 13.87
CA GLU A 11 2.22 -5.85 13.22
C GLU A 11 2.66 -6.23 11.81
N ILE A 12 1.92 -5.72 10.83
CA ILE A 12 2.23 -5.86 9.43
C ILE A 12 2.96 -4.58 9.04
N GLU A 13 4.21 -4.71 8.59
CA GLU A 13 4.94 -3.56 8.07
C GLU A 13 4.25 -3.03 6.81
N THR A 14 3.99 -1.73 6.73
CA THR A 14 3.29 -1.09 5.62
C THR A 14 4.04 0.07 4.99
N VAL A 15 3.74 0.33 3.72
CA VAL A 15 4.13 1.54 2.97
C VAL A 15 2.87 2.41 2.81
N PRO A 16 2.87 3.68 3.29
CA PRO A 16 1.74 4.59 3.10
C PRO A 16 1.42 4.78 1.62
N THR A 17 0.14 4.92 1.29
CA THR A 17 -0.30 5.12 -0.10
C THR A 17 -0.11 6.56 -0.58
N GLY A 18 0.20 7.49 0.32
CA GLY A 18 0.18 8.93 0.07
C GLY A 18 -1.22 9.54 0.21
N SER A 19 -2.24 8.74 0.56
CA SER A 19 -3.61 9.17 0.83
C SER A 19 -4.06 8.70 2.21
N LEU A 20 -4.19 9.62 3.16
CA LEU A 20 -4.61 9.32 4.53
C LEU A 20 -5.95 8.57 4.58
N GLY A 21 -6.91 8.95 3.73
CA GLY A 21 -8.21 8.29 3.68
C GLY A 21 -8.12 6.83 3.24
N LEU A 22 -7.24 6.53 2.29
CA LEU A 22 -7.03 5.16 1.82
C LEU A 22 -6.25 4.33 2.85
N ASP A 23 -5.22 4.90 3.49
CA ASP A 23 -4.45 4.21 4.52
C ASP A 23 -5.33 3.79 5.71
N ILE A 24 -6.28 4.64 6.10
CA ILE A 24 -7.31 4.32 7.10
C ILE A 24 -8.24 3.21 6.60
N ALA A 25 -8.73 3.32 5.36
CA ALA A 25 -9.65 2.34 4.78
C ALA A 25 -9.04 0.93 4.65
N LEU A 26 -7.71 0.84 4.43
CA LEU A 26 -6.98 -0.44 4.40
C LEU A 26 -6.86 -1.09 5.78
N GLY A 27 -7.12 -0.37 6.87
CA GLY A 27 -7.13 -0.88 8.26
C GLY A 27 -5.76 -1.19 8.86
N VAL A 28 -4.72 -1.26 8.02
CA VAL A 28 -3.33 -1.54 8.42
C VAL A 28 -2.39 -0.33 8.19
N GLY A 29 -2.93 0.81 7.77
CA GLY A 29 -2.18 2.07 7.63
C GLY A 29 -1.34 2.19 6.34
N GLY A 30 -1.63 1.38 5.32
CA GLY A 30 -0.96 1.43 4.02
C GLY A 30 -0.94 0.09 3.30
N LEU A 31 -0.11 -0.02 2.26
CA LEU A 31 0.09 -1.28 1.54
C LEU A 31 1.04 -2.21 2.33
N PRO A 32 0.66 -3.47 2.58
CA PRO A 32 1.48 -4.40 3.35
C PRO A 32 2.72 -4.86 2.58
N ARG A 33 3.88 -4.85 3.25
CA ARG A 33 5.12 -5.39 2.70
C ARG A 33 5.07 -6.91 2.55
N GLY A 34 5.82 -7.43 1.59
CA GLY A 34 5.91 -8.87 1.32
C GLY A 34 4.63 -9.47 0.72
N ARG A 35 3.74 -8.63 0.17
CA ARG A 35 2.47 -9.02 -0.43
C ARG A 35 2.35 -8.46 -1.85
N ILE A 36 1.54 -9.13 -2.66
CA ILE A 36 1.14 -8.66 -3.99
C ILE A 36 -0.11 -7.79 -3.82
N ILE A 37 -0.14 -6.65 -4.49
CA ILE A 37 -1.25 -5.70 -4.50
C ILE A 37 -1.65 -5.43 -5.94
N GLU A 38 -2.95 -5.43 -6.22
CA GLU A 38 -3.52 -5.07 -7.52
C GLU A 38 -4.26 -3.74 -7.39
N ILE A 39 -3.93 -2.77 -8.25
CA ILE A 39 -4.67 -1.51 -8.42
C ILE A 39 -5.25 -1.52 -9.83
N TYR A 40 -6.56 -1.71 -9.96
CA TYR A 40 -7.26 -1.77 -11.25
C TYR A 40 -8.29 -0.66 -11.38
N GLY A 41 -8.75 -0.41 -12.61
CA GLY A 41 -9.71 0.65 -12.93
C GLY A 41 -9.56 1.16 -14.36
N PRO A 42 -10.52 1.98 -14.83
CA PRO A 42 -10.50 2.54 -16.18
C PRO A 42 -9.24 3.34 -16.51
N GLU A 43 -8.99 3.58 -17.80
CA GLU A 43 -7.98 4.56 -18.22
C GLU A 43 -8.23 5.91 -17.54
N SER A 44 -7.17 6.63 -17.19
CA SER A 44 -7.25 7.93 -16.50
C SER A 44 -7.89 7.91 -15.11
N SER A 45 -8.12 6.75 -14.49
CA SER A 45 -8.69 6.65 -13.13
C SER A 45 -7.69 6.94 -11.99
N GLY A 46 -6.43 7.25 -12.31
CA GLY A 46 -5.39 7.57 -11.32
C GLY A 46 -4.59 6.38 -10.78
N LYS A 47 -4.68 5.19 -11.39
CA LYS A 47 -3.93 3.98 -10.96
C LYS A 47 -2.42 4.22 -10.86
N THR A 48 -1.83 4.71 -11.94
CA THR A 48 -0.40 5.00 -12.03
C THR A 48 0.01 6.09 -11.04
N THR A 49 -0.84 7.11 -10.86
CA THR A 49 -0.63 8.14 -9.85
C THR A 49 -0.56 7.55 -8.44
N LEU A 50 -1.49 6.68 -8.06
CA LEU A 50 -1.48 6.01 -6.76
C LEU A 50 -0.24 5.11 -6.58
N ALA A 51 0.15 4.37 -7.61
CA ALA A 51 1.36 3.55 -7.60
C ALA A 51 2.62 4.42 -7.40
N LEU A 52 2.72 5.54 -8.11
CA LEU A 52 3.84 6.48 -7.98
C LEU A 52 3.87 7.19 -6.62
N HIS A 53 2.72 7.51 -6.02
CA HIS A 53 2.68 8.01 -4.64
C HIS A 53 3.20 6.98 -3.63
N THR A 54 2.82 5.71 -3.80
CA THR A 54 3.34 4.61 -2.97
C THR A 54 4.88 4.49 -3.12
N VAL A 55 5.39 4.58 -4.36
CA VAL A 55 6.85 4.60 -4.62
C VAL A 55 7.52 5.78 -3.91
N ALA A 56 6.93 6.98 -4.01
CA ALA A 56 7.45 8.17 -3.33
C ALA A 56 7.48 7.99 -1.80
N GLU A 57 6.43 7.43 -1.20
CA GLU A 57 6.38 7.15 0.25
C GLU A 57 7.41 6.10 0.68
N ALA A 58 7.65 5.07 -0.14
CA ALA A 58 8.71 4.10 0.11
C ALA A 58 10.11 4.75 0.03
N GLN A 59 10.35 5.60 -0.98
CA GLN A 59 11.61 6.31 -1.15
C GLN A 59 11.89 7.32 -0.03
N LYS A 60 10.87 8.04 0.46
CA LYS A 60 10.98 8.95 1.62
C LYS A 60 11.49 8.25 2.87
N LYS A 61 11.17 6.96 3.03
CA LYS A 61 11.66 6.11 4.14
C LYS A 61 13.01 5.45 3.84
N GLY A 62 13.72 5.88 2.78
CA GLY A 62 15.01 5.33 2.36
C GLY A 62 14.92 4.02 1.57
N GLY A 63 13.72 3.61 1.15
CA GLY A 63 13.53 2.39 0.34
C GLY A 63 13.96 2.57 -1.11
N ILE A 64 14.37 1.47 -1.75
CA ILE A 64 14.64 1.41 -3.18
C ILE A 64 13.42 0.81 -3.88
N CYS A 65 12.99 1.43 -4.98
CA CYS A 65 11.84 0.99 -5.77
C CYS A 65 12.27 0.68 -7.20
N ALA A 66 11.61 -0.30 -7.81
CA ALA A 66 11.73 -0.60 -9.22
C ALA A 66 10.39 -0.33 -9.92
N PHE A 67 10.45 0.17 -11.15
CA PHE A 67 9.29 0.33 -12.01
C PHE A 67 9.54 -0.49 -13.28
N VAL A 68 8.64 -1.42 -13.57
CA VAL A 68 8.70 -2.25 -14.78
C VAL A 68 7.62 -1.73 -15.71
N ASP A 69 8.03 -0.96 -16.71
CA ASP A 69 7.13 -0.45 -17.74
C ASP A 69 7.00 -1.49 -18.85
N ALA A 70 5.77 -1.89 -19.13
CA ALA A 70 5.40 -2.73 -20.28
C ALA A 70 4.32 -2.04 -21.14
N GLU A 71 3.96 -0.79 -20.82
CA GLU A 71 3.04 0.01 -21.63
C GLU A 71 3.75 0.67 -22.82
N HIS A 72 5.09 0.76 -22.78
CA HIS A 72 5.97 1.24 -23.84
C HIS A 72 7.18 0.33 -24.03
#